data_AF-A0A1I7MEN4-F1
#
_entry.id   AF-A0A1I7MEN4-F1
#
_cell.length_a   1.000
_cell.length_b   1.000
_cell.length_c   1.000
_cell.angle_alpha   90.00
_cell.angle_beta   90.00
_cell.angle_gamma   90.00
#
_symmetry.space_group_name_H-M   'P 1'
#
loop_
_entity.id
_entity.type
_entity.pdbx_description
1 polymer ?
#
loop_
_entity_poly.entity_id
_entity_poly.type
_entity_poly.pdbx_seq_one_letter_code
_entity_poly.pdbx_strand_id
1 'polypeptide(L)'
;MSENPQENSGVRRPGLDTPMRARSRFLPQLRPNPDAFGEATEGMARFMGTPQFILWMTLFCVFWVSWNTLAPEPWRFDSAALGFTALTLMLSLQASYAAPLLLLAQNRQDDRDRVSLREDRNRAERNLADTEYLTRELAGLRIALQDVATRDYVRGEMRSAVEDITADLRQEIERELREEIRAELLEELGHAPSEPRKPKKKKDRSGRDVRDRDSREGAPRHTRHDDGQETPQTTTLAIIAAEEAAEARRAAEAAQTPEDPTSR
;
A
#
# COMPACT_ATOMS: atom_id res chain seq x y z
N MET A 1 34.37 -60.32 -18.61
CA MET A 1 35.20 -59.30 -19.25
C MET A 1 35.28 -59.67 -20.72
N SER A 2 34.34 -59.28 -21.58
CA SER A 2 33.68 -57.96 -21.67
C SER A 2 34.70 -56.87 -21.99
N GLU A 3 34.74 -56.42 -23.25
CA GLU A 3 34.27 -55.08 -23.63
C GLU A 3 34.27 -54.90 -25.16
N ASN A 4 33.26 -54.17 -25.65
CA ASN A 4 33.21 -53.59 -26.99
C ASN A 4 32.42 -52.29 -26.87
N PRO A 5 33.03 -51.11 -27.09
CA PRO A 5 32.32 -49.86 -27.28
C PRO A 5 32.38 -49.41 -28.74
N GLN A 6 31.22 -49.41 -29.40
CA GLN A 6 31.03 -48.73 -30.68
C GLN A 6 31.08 -47.20 -30.50
N GLU A 7 31.76 -46.55 -31.43
CA GLU A 7 31.33 -45.34 -32.15
C GLU A 7 30.33 -44.37 -31.48
N ASN A 8 30.79 -43.15 -31.14
CA ASN A 8 30.04 -41.92 -31.45
C ASN A 8 30.96 -40.66 -31.42
N SER A 9 31.57 -40.33 -32.56
CA SER A 9 32.30 -39.07 -32.74
C SER A 9 31.34 -37.92 -33.09
N GLY A 10 30.70 -37.35 -32.07
CA GLY A 10 29.75 -36.24 -32.22
C GLY A 10 30.34 -35.00 -32.89
N VAL A 11 30.13 -34.86 -34.20
CA VAL A 11 30.51 -33.67 -34.99
C VAL A 11 29.71 -32.45 -34.51
N ARG A 12 30.36 -31.57 -33.75
CA ARG A 12 29.78 -30.29 -33.31
C ARG A 12 29.60 -29.36 -34.50
N ARG A 13 28.37 -29.26 -35.00
CA ARG A 13 27.97 -28.25 -36.00
C ARG A 13 28.03 -26.85 -35.36
N PRO A 14 28.62 -25.82 -36.00
CA PRO A 14 28.53 -24.45 -35.51
C PRO A 14 27.06 -23.99 -35.56
N GLY A 15 26.54 -23.43 -34.47
CA GLY A 15 25.18 -22.92 -34.41
C GLY A 15 24.97 -21.73 -35.36
N LEU A 16 23.81 -21.68 -36.02
CA LEU A 16 23.44 -20.61 -36.95
C LEU A 16 22.92 -19.34 -36.24
N ASP A 17 23.03 -19.27 -34.92
CA ASP A 17 22.39 -18.27 -34.07
C ASP A 17 23.26 -17.04 -33.74
N THR A 18 24.40 -16.88 -34.43
CA THR A 18 25.20 -15.66 -34.33
C THR A 18 24.85 -14.72 -35.50
N PRO A 19 24.04 -13.67 -35.31
CA PRO A 19 23.84 -12.67 -36.35
C PRO A 19 25.18 -12.00 -36.66
N MET A 20 25.70 -12.25 -37.86
CA MET A 20 26.92 -11.61 -38.35
C MET A 20 26.77 -10.09 -38.22
N ARG A 21 27.64 -9.47 -37.42
CA ARG A 21 27.68 -8.00 -37.27
C ARG A 21 27.73 -7.36 -38.65
N ALA A 22 26.66 -6.66 -39.01
CA ALA A 22 26.56 -5.97 -40.28
C ALA A 22 27.76 -5.03 -40.46
N ARG A 23 28.46 -5.22 -41.59
CA ARG A 23 29.69 -4.52 -41.97
C ARG A 23 29.52 -3.01 -41.74
N SER A 24 30.40 -2.42 -40.93
CA SER A 24 30.33 -1.01 -40.54
C SER A 24 30.17 -0.11 -41.77
N ARG A 25 29.01 0.54 -41.91
CA ARG A 25 28.78 1.54 -42.95
C ARG A 25 29.55 2.79 -42.57
N PHE A 26 30.52 3.18 -43.40
CA PHE A 26 31.22 4.47 -43.35
C PHE A 26 30.31 5.64 -43.79
N LEU A 27 29.06 5.68 -43.29
CA LEU A 27 28.28 6.91 -43.27
C LEU A 27 28.33 7.42 -41.83
N PRO A 28 28.63 8.71 -41.59
CA PRO A 28 28.41 9.29 -40.28
C PRO A 28 26.92 9.14 -39.97
N GLN A 29 26.60 8.31 -38.98
CA GLN A 29 25.25 8.31 -38.42
C GLN A 29 25.09 9.65 -37.71
N LEU A 30 24.51 10.64 -38.41
CA LEU A 30 23.85 11.75 -37.73
C LEU A 30 22.74 11.11 -36.91
N ARG A 31 23.03 10.83 -35.64
CA ARG A 31 22.04 10.53 -34.61
C ARG A 31 21.57 11.91 -34.13
N PRO A 32 20.40 12.41 -34.57
CA PRO A 32 19.89 13.67 -34.05
C PRO A 32 19.64 13.41 -32.57
N ASN A 33 20.32 14.15 -31.69
CA ASN A 33 20.26 13.87 -30.25
C ASN A 33 18.81 14.09 -29.77
N PRO A 34 18.03 13.02 -29.47
CA PRO A 34 16.58 13.13 -29.35
C PRO A 34 16.18 13.98 -28.15
N ASP A 35 17.06 14.12 -27.16
CA ASP A 35 16.80 14.88 -25.93
C ASP A 35 16.89 16.39 -26.19
N ALA A 36 17.94 16.85 -26.90
CA ALA A 36 18.09 18.26 -27.28
C ALA A 36 16.98 18.74 -28.24
N PHE A 37 16.56 17.90 -29.18
CA PHE A 37 15.38 18.19 -30.00
C PHE A 37 14.09 18.13 -29.17
N GLY A 38 14.02 17.26 -28.16
CA GLY A 38 12.89 17.15 -27.24
C GLY A 38 12.64 18.43 -26.43
N GLU A 39 13.68 18.96 -25.79
CA GLU A 39 13.60 20.20 -25.00
C GLU A 39 13.23 21.41 -25.86
N ALA A 40 13.84 21.55 -27.04
CA ALA A 40 13.51 22.60 -28.00
C ALA A 40 12.05 22.51 -28.48
N THR A 41 11.56 21.30 -28.75
CA THR A 41 10.17 21.07 -29.19
C THR A 41 9.17 21.30 -28.05
N GLU A 42 9.53 20.99 -26.81
CA GLU A 42 8.69 21.28 -25.64
C GLU A 42 8.57 22.79 -25.38
N GLY A 43 9.67 23.55 -25.54
CA GLY A 43 9.63 25.01 -25.53
C GLY A 43 8.72 25.58 -26.62
N MET A 44 8.83 25.05 -27.85
CA MET A 44 8.01 25.48 -28.99
C MET A 44 6.53 25.13 -28.81
N ALA A 45 6.20 23.97 -28.23
CA ALA A 45 4.83 23.56 -27.92
C ALA A 45 4.16 24.48 -26.88
N ARG A 46 4.88 24.83 -25.80
CA ARG A 46 4.42 25.84 -24.84
C ARG A 46 4.23 27.21 -25.49
N PHE A 47 5.11 27.59 -26.43
CA PHE A 47 5.03 28.86 -27.14
C PHE A 47 3.78 28.94 -28.04
N MET A 48 3.50 27.92 -28.87
CA MET A 48 2.30 27.90 -29.73
C MET A 48 0.98 27.88 -28.95
N GLY A 49 0.94 27.25 -27.77
CA GLY A 49 -0.26 27.19 -26.93
C GLY A 49 -0.57 28.48 -26.14
N THR A 50 0.31 29.48 -26.16
CA THR A 50 0.17 30.71 -25.36
C THR A 50 -0.40 31.86 -26.21
N PRO A 51 -1.38 32.66 -25.73
CA PRO A 51 -1.97 33.77 -26.50
C PRO A 51 -0.94 34.85 -26.93
N GLN A 52 0.22 34.89 -26.28
CA GLN A 52 1.35 35.74 -26.66
C GLN A 52 1.88 35.45 -28.08
N PHE A 53 1.81 34.20 -28.58
CA PHE A 53 2.22 33.88 -29.95
C PHE A 53 1.35 34.60 -30.99
N ILE A 54 0.03 34.58 -30.79
CA ILE A 54 -0.94 35.26 -31.68
C ILE A 54 -0.69 36.77 -31.64
N LEU A 55 -0.39 37.34 -30.47
CA LEU A 55 -0.09 38.76 -30.31
C LEU A 55 1.18 39.15 -31.10
N TRP A 56 2.28 38.41 -30.97
CA TRP A 56 3.50 38.67 -31.75
C TRP A 56 3.32 38.49 -33.26
N MET A 57 2.61 37.45 -33.70
CA MET A 57 2.27 37.25 -35.11
C MET A 57 1.40 38.39 -35.67
N THR A 58 0.43 38.87 -34.89
CA THR A 58 -0.42 40.00 -35.27
C THR A 58 0.40 41.28 -35.38
N LEU A 59 1.27 41.56 -34.40
CA LEU A 59 2.19 42.71 -34.44
C LEU A 59 3.12 42.66 -35.65
N PHE A 60 3.66 41.48 -35.99
CA PHE A 60 4.49 41.29 -37.18
C PHE A 60 3.72 41.61 -38.47
N CYS A 61 2.52 41.06 -38.64
CA CYS A 61 1.67 41.35 -39.81
C CYS A 61 1.31 42.85 -39.90
N VAL A 62 0.91 43.49 -38.80
CA VAL A 62 0.58 44.92 -38.75
C VAL A 62 1.80 45.78 -39.08
N PHE A 63 2.97 45.44 -38.53
CA PHE A 63 4.24 46.13 -38.83
C PHE A 63 4.61 45.98 -40.30
N TRP A 64 4.55 44.77 -40.87
CA TRP A 64 4.87 44.50 -42.28
C TRP A 64 3.97 45.27 -43.25
N VAL A 65 2.66 45.26 -43.00
CA VAL A 65 1.67 46.01 -43.78
C VAL A 65 1.90 47.51 -43.65
N SER A 66 2.12 48.00 -42.43
CA SER A 66 2.38 49.43 -42.17
C SER A 66 3.66 49.90 -42.85
N TRP A 67 4.75 49.13 -42.76
CA TRP A 67 6.02 49.42 -43.41
C TRP A 67 5.86 49.51 -44.94
N ASN A 68 5.28 48.49 -45.58
CA ASN A 68 5.10 48.49 -47.04
C ASN A 68 4.01 49.46 -47.55
N THR A 69 3.15 49.97 -46.67
CA THR A 69 2.15 51.00 -47.00
C THR A 69 2.72 52.42 -46.88
N LEU A 70 3.57 52.67 -45.87
CA LEU A 70 4.13 53.99 -45.57
C LEU A 70 5.51 54.24 -46.22
N ALA A 71 6.22 53.20 -46.64
CA ALA A 71 7.52 53.34 -47.31
C ALA A 71 7.38 53.93 -48.73
N PRO A 72 8.30 54.80 -49.18
CA PRO A 72 8.34 55.30 -50.55
C PRO A 72 8.51 54.17 -51.59
N GLU A 73 7.90 54.33 -52.77
CA GLU A 73 7.92 53.38 -53.90
C GLU A 73 9.22 52.55 -54.08
N PRO A 74 10.44 53.14 -54.13
CA PRO A 74 11.67 52.37 -54.34
C PRO A 74 12.07 51.43 -53.20
N TRP A 75 11.48 51.55 -52.00
CA TRP A 75 11.78 50.73 -50.82
C TRP A 75 10.64 49.77 -50.45
N ARG A 76 9.57 49.70 -51.25
CA ARG A 76 8.44 48.79 -51.05
C ARG A 76 8.82 47.41 -51.55
N PHE A 77 9.05 46.47 -50.63
CA PHE A 77 9.40 45.09 -50.97
C PHE A 77 8.16 44.25 -51.30
N ASP A 78 7.00 44.64 -50.78
CA ASP A 78 5.72 43.92 -50.90
C ASP A 78 4.56 44.91 -51.13
N SER A 79 4.33 45.29 -52.38
CA SER A 79 3.38 46.36 -52.75
C SER A 79 1.93 46.01 -52.44
N ALA A 80 1.23 46.93 -51.76
CA ALA A 80 -0.20 46.81 -51.44
C ALA A 80 -1.11 46.59 -52.68
N ALA A 81 -0.70 47.10 -53.85
CA ALA A 81 -1.40 46.88 -55.12
C ALA A 81 -1.45 45.41 -55.59
N LEU A 82 -0.55 44.56 -55.07
CA LEU A 82 -0.49 43.11 -55.32
C LEU A 82 -1.01 42.30 -54.12
N GLY A 83 -1.70 42.93 -53.16
CA GLY A 83 -2.32 42.26 -52.01
C GLY A 83 -1.34 41.61 -51.03
N PHE A 84 -0.13 42.15 -50.89
CA PHE A 84 0.93 41.59 -50.04
C PHE A 84 1.30 40.14 -50.40
N THR A 85 1.74 39.96 -51.65
CA THR A 85 2.11 38.65 -52.22
C THR A 85 3.26 38.01 -51.44
N ALA A 86 4.27 38.77 -51.01
CA ALA A 86 5.42 38.21 -50.29
C ALA A 86 5.03 37.71 -48.90
N LEU A 87 4.22 38.47 -48.15
CA LEU A 87 3.63 38.02 -46.89
C LEU A 87 2.78 36.76 -47.07
N THR A 88 1.96 36.71 -48.12
CA THR A 88 1.10 35.54 -48.42
C THR A 88 1.92 34.28 -48.73
N LEU A 89 3.01 34.41 -49.51
CA LEU A 89 3.93 33.31 -49.77
C LEU A 89 4.64 32.84 -48.49
N MET A 90 5.07 33.78 -47.63
CA MET A 90 5.72 33.48 -46.36
C MET A 90 4.78 32.75 -45.37
N LEU A 91 3.53 33.19 -45.25
CA LEU A 91 2.52 32.50 -44.43
C LEU A 91 2.19 31.11 -44.96
N SER A 92 2.10 30.95 -46.28
CA SER A 92 1.87 29.64 -46.93
C SER A 92 3.02 28.67 -46.65
N LEU A 93 4.26 29.15 -46.68
CA LEU A 93 5.45 28.38 -46.30
C LEU A 93 5.46 28.04 -44.80
N GLN A 94 5.09 28.99 -43.94
CA GLN A 94 5.02 28.80 -42.49
C GLN A 94 4.05 27.67 -42.11
N ALA A 95 2.87 27.63 -42.72
CA ALA A 95 1.91 26.54 -42.53
C ALA A 95 2.48 25.17 -42.98
N SER A 96 3.14 25.13 -44.15
CA SER A 96 3.73 23.90 -44.70
C SER A 96 4.85 23.31 -43.83
N TYR A 97 5.68 24.17 -43.23
CA TYR A 97 6.75 23.75 -42.31
C TYR A 97 6.26 23.43 -40.88
N ALA A 98 5.16 24.06 -40.43
CA ALA A 98 4.59 23.79 -39.11
C ALA A 98 4.09 22.34 -38.97
N ALA A 99 3.48 21.76 -40.02
CA ALA A 99 2.95 20.40 -39.99
C ALA A 99 3.98 19.30 -39.63
N PRO A 100 5.15 19.18 -40.29
CA PRO A 100 6.14 18.16 -39.93
C PRO A 100 6.78 18.39 -38.55
N LEU A 101 6.92 19.64 -38.08
CA LEU A 101 7.36 19.91 -36.70
C LEU A 101 6.31 19.45 -35.68
N LEU A 102 5.03 19.76 -35.95
CA LEU A 102 3.92 19.40 -35.06
C LEU A 102 3.80 17.88 -34.91
N LEU A 103 3.97 17.12 -36.00
CA LEU A 103 4.00 15.66 -35.96
C LEU A 103 5.15 15.11 -35.08
N LEU A 104 6.32 15.75 -35.09
CA LEU A 104 7.44 15.36 -34.21
C LEU A 104 7.17 15.72 -32.73
N ALA A 105 6.45 16.81 -32.47
CA ALA A 105 5.99 17.17 -31.13
C ALA A 105 4.95 16.16 -30.60
N GLN A 106 3.97 15.81 -31.42
CA GLN A 106 2.86 14.91 -31.10
C GLN A 106 3.36 13.51 -30.72
N ASN A 107 4.27 12.92 -31.51
CA ASN A 107 4.85 11.61 -31.18
C ASN A 107 5.43 11.54 -29.74
N ARG A 108 5.99 12.65 -29.23
CA ARG A 108 6.52 12.71 -27.85
C ARG A 108 5.45 12.96 -26.79
N GLN A 109 4.33 13.58 -27.14
CA GLN A 109 3.15 13.66 -26.26
C GLN A 109 2.53 12.27 -26.14
N ASP A 110 2.29 11.60 -27.27
CA ASP A 110 1.78 10.22 -27.33
C ASP A 110 2.65 9.25 -26.52
N ASP A 111 3.98 9.35 -26.60
CA ASP A 111 4.90 8.53 -25.79
C ASP A 111 4.76 8.78 -24.27
N ARG A 112 4.57 10.04 -23.84
CA ARG A 112 4.33 10.40 -22.43
C ARG A 112 2.98 9.89 -21.95
N ASP A 113 1.93 10.14 -22.73
CA ASP A 113 0.57 9.70 -22.43
C ASP A 113 0.49 8.18 -22.35
N ARG A 114 1.23 7.47 -23.22
CA ARG A 114 1.37 6.02 -23.18
C ARG A 114 2.12 5.50 -21.95
N VAL A 115 3.07 6.26 -21.37
CA VAL A 115 3.69 5.92 -20.09
C VAL A 115 2.70 6.16 -18.94
N SER A 116 2.02 7.32 -18.93
CA SER A 116 0.99 7.65 -17.94
C SER A 116 -0.13 6.61 -17.88
N LEU A 117 -0.67 6.20 -19.04
CA LEU A 117 -1.70 5.17 -19.14
C LEU A 117 -1.24 3.77 -18.68
N ARG A 118 0.05 3.44 -18.83
CA ARG A 118 0.62 2.19 -18.29
C ARG A 118 0.76 2.24 -16.77
N GLU A 119 1.19 3.37 -16.22
CA GLU A 119 1.24 3.56 -14.77
C GLU A 119 -0.15 3.51 -14.16
N ASP A 120 -1.12 4.22 -14.72
CA ASP A 120 -2.50 4.23 -14.25
C ASP A 120 -3.11 2.82 -14.26
N ARG A 121 -2.91 2.07 -15.36
CA ARG A 121 -3.31 0.67 -15.44
C ARG A 121 -2.64 -0.20 -14.37
N ASN A 122 -1.34 -0.07 -14.16
CA ASN A 122 -0.63 -0.81 -13.11
C ASN A 122 -1.11 -0.44 -11.69
N ARG A 123 -1.50 0.82 -11.46
CA ARG A 123 -2.11 1.27 -10.19
C ARG A 123 -3.50 0.66 -10.02
N ALA A 124 -4.33 0.64 -11.07
CA ALA A 124 -5.65 0.00 -11.05
C ALA A 124 -5.57 -1.51 -10.78
N GLU A 125 -4.62 -2.22 -11.42
CA GLU A 125 -4.38 -3.65 -11.19
C GLU A 125 -3.94 -3.94 -9.74
N ARG A 126 -3.11 -3.08 -9.13
CA ARG A 126 -2.75 -3.16 -7.70
C ARG A 126 -3.93 -2.87 -6.77
N ASN A 127 -4.67 -1.79 -7.01
CA ASN A 127 -5.84 -1.42 -6.20
C ASN A 127 -6.91 -2.53 -6.21
N LEU A 128 -7.08 -3.21 -7.35
CA LEU A 128 -7.96 -4.38 -7.46
C LEU A 128 -7.45 -5.55 -6.60
N ALA A 129 -6.16 -5.89 -6.70
CA ALA A 129 -5.56 -6.94 -5.88
C ALA A 129 -5.62 -6.63 -4.36
N ASP A 130 -5.37 -5.38 -3.96
CA ASP A 130 -5.48 -4.93 -2.58
C ASP A 130 -6.94 -5.02 -2.07
N THR A 131 -7.91 -4.69 -2.93
CA THR A 131 -9.34 -4.82 -2.62
C THR A 131 -9.76 -6.29 -2.48
N GLU A 132 -9.29 -7.18 -3.37
CA GLU A 132 -9.52 -8.63 -3.26
C GLU A 132 -8.88 -9.20 -1.99
N TYR A 133 -7.66 -8.75 -1.65
CA TYR A 133 -6.96 -9.14 -0.43
C TYR A 133 -7.73 -8.72 0.82
N LEU A 134 -8.09 -7.43 0.94
CA LEU A 134 -8.88 -6.92 2.06
C LEU A 134 -10.25 -7.60 2.18
N THR A 135 -10.90 -7.91 1.05
CA THR A 135 -12.18 -8.64 1.04
C THR A 135 -12.02 -10.07 1.55
N ARG A 136 -10.92 -10.75 1.19
CA ARG A 136 -10.59 -12.11 1.65
C ARG A 136 -10.24 -12.14 3.14
N GLU A 137 -9.42 -11.20 3.61
CA GLU A 137 -9.08 -11.07 5.02
C GLU A 137 -10.30 -10.71 5.86
N LEU A 138 -11.17 -9.79 5.39
CA LEU A 138 -12.42 -9.46 6.05
C LEU A 138 -13.37 -10.67 6.14
N ALA A 139 -13.41 -11.53 5.11
CA ALA A 139 -14.19 -12.76 5.14
C ALA A 139 -13.63 -13.76 6.18
N GLY A 140 -12.31 -13.91 6.28
CA GLY A 140 -11.66 -14.73 7.31
C GLY A 140 -11.91 -14.20 8.73
N LEU A 141 -11.69 -12.90 8.94
CA LEU A 141 -11.96 -12.19 10.18
C LEU A 141 -13.43 -12.33 10.61
N ARG A 142 -14.38 -12.20 9.67
CA ARG A 142 -15.81 -12.41 9.93
C ARG A 142 -16.11 -13.82 10.43
N ILE A 143 -15.49 -14.87 9.85
CA ILE A 143 -15.69 -16.24 10.30
C ILE A 143 -15.15 -16.43 11.73
N ALA A 144 -13.95 -15.94 12.02
CA ALA A 144 -13.36 -16.00 13.35
C ALA A 144 -14.19 -15.25 14.41
N LEU A 145 -14.69 -14.05 14.08
CA LEU A 145 -15.61 -13.30 14.93
C LEU A 145 -16.95 -14.01 15.12
N GLN A 146 -17.49 -14.67 14.09
CA GLN A 146 -18.75 -15.38 14.19
C GLN A 146 -18.65 -16.60 15.11
N ASP A 147 -17.51 -17.28 15.15
CA ASP A 147 -17.23 -18.41 16.04
C ASP A 147 -17.18 -17.94 17.51
N VAL A 148 -16.33 -16.95 17.82
CA VAL A 148 -16.16 -16.39 19.17
C VAL A 148 -17.41 -15.67 19.68
N ALA A 149 -18.18 -15.02 18.80
CA ALA A 149 -19.43 -14.35 19.15
C ALA A 149 -20.66 -15.26 19.06
N THR A 150 -20.50 -16.59 18.94
CA THR A 150 -21.64 -17.51 18.96
C THR A 150 -22.36 -17.36 20.31
N ARG A 151 -23.64 -16.98 20.26
CA ARG A 151 -24.51 -16.79 21.44
C ARG A 151 -24.41 -17.94 22.44
N ASP A 152 -24.25 -19.16 21.94
CA ASP A 152 -24.20 -20.37 22.76
C ASP A 152 -22.83 -20.63 23.39
N TYR A 153 -21.73 -20.08 22.84
CA TYR A 153 -20.43 -20.04 23.54
C TYR A 153 -20.47 -19.03 24.70
N VAL A 154 -20.91 -17.79 24.43
CA VAL A 154 -21.07 -16.75 25.47
C VAL A 154 -22.05 -17.19 26.57
N ARG A 155 -23.14 -17.87 26.19
CA ARG A 155 -24.08 -18.49 27.13
C ARG A 155 -23.46 -19.68 27.87
N GLY A 156 -22.58 -20.45 27.23
CA GLY A 156 -21.84 -21.54 27.86
C GLY A 156 -20.92 -21.03 28.97
N GLU A 157 -20.06 -20.06 28.65
CA GLU A 157 -19.17 -19.40 29.62
C GLU A 157 -19.96 -18.74 30.76
N MET A 158 -21.02 -17.98 30.44
CA MET A 158 -21.93 -17.39 31.45
C MET A 158 -22.58 -18.44 32.35
N ARG A 159 -22.94 -19.62 31.80
CA ARG A 159 -23.55 -20.70 32.57
C ARG A 159 -22.52 -21.42 33.42
N SER A 160 -21.31 -21.68 32.90
CA SER A 160 -20.20 -22.27 33.67
C SER A 160 -19.83 -21.37 34.85
N ALA A 161 -19.66 -20.06 34.63
CA ALA A 161 -19.35 -19.12 35.69
C ALA A 161 -20.43 -19.07 36.79
N VAL A 162 -21.73 -19.16 36.42
CA VAL A 162 -22.83 -19.24 37.40
C VAL A 162 -22.85 -20.59 38.13
N GLU A 163 -22.55 -21.69 37.43
CA GLU A 163 -22.54 -23.06 37.96
C GLU A 163 -21.37 -23.26 38.94
N ASP A 164 -20.19 -22.70 38.64
CA ASP A 164 -19.01 -22.62 39.53
C ASP A 164 -19.32 -21.81 40.80
N ILE A 165 -19.83 -20.58 40.67
CA ILE A 165 -20.23 -19.73 41.83
C ILE A 165 -21.26 -20.45 42.70
N THR A 166 -22.22 -21.17 42.10
CA THR A 166 -23.24 -21.92 42.84
C THR A 166 -22.67 -23.15 43.53
N ALA A 167 -21.67 -23.80 42.93
CA ALA A 167 -20.98 -24.95 43.51
C ALA A 167 -20.12 -24.53 44.72
N ASP A 168 -19.38 -23.42 44.62
CA ASP A 168 -18.61 -22.86 45.72
C ASP A 168 -19.53 -22.49 46.90
N LEU A 169 -20.63 -21.76 46.64
CA LEU A 169 -21.60 -21.39 47.67
C LEU A 169 -22.22 -22.62 48.39
N ARG A 170 -22.49 -23.70 47.64
CA ARG A 170 -22.93 -24.97 48.22
C ARG A 170 -21.86 -25.65 49.06
N GLN A 171 -20.60 -25.62 48.63
CA GLN A 171 -19.50 -26.18 49.43
C GLN A 171 -19.31 -25.40 50.73
N GLU A 172 -19.43 -24.07 50.72
CA GLU A 172 -19.37 -23.24 51.92
C GLU A 172 -20.45 -23.68 52.92
N ILE A 173 -21.72 -23.72 52.49
CA ILE A 173 -22.87 -24.13 53.32
C ILE A 173 -22.72 -25.58 53.82
N GLU A 174 -22.24 -26.51 52.99
CA GLU A 174 -21.99 -27.89 53.43
C GLU A 174 -20.84 -27.99 54.45
N ARG A 175 -19.84 -27.10 54.40
CA ARG A 175 -18.76 -27.05 55.40
C ARG A 175 -19.30 -26.51 56.71
N GLU A 176 -19.98 -25.36 56.68
CA GLU A 176 -20.60 -24.75 57.87
C GLU A 176 -21.55 -25.74 58.57
N LEU A 177 -22.47 -26.36 57.82
CA LEU A 177 -23.42 -27.32 58.37
C LEU A 177 -22.74 -28.57 58.95
N ARG A 178 -21.64 -29.05 58.33
CA ARG A 178 -20.85 -30.18 58.88
C ARG A 178 -20.08 -29.79 60.14
N GLU A 179 -19.62 -28.55 60.26
CA GLU A 179 -18.98 -28.05 61.47
C GLU A 179 -19.99 -27.85 62.61
N GLU A 180 -21.18 -27.32 62.30
CA GLU A 180 -22.29 -27.15 63.25
C GLU A 180 -22.80 -28.51 63.77
N ILE A 181 -23.16 -29.45 62.88
CA ILE A 181 -23.57 -30.81 63.25
C ILE A 181 -22.48 -31.52 64.07
N ARG A 182 -21.20 -31.30 63.74
CA ARG A 182 -20.07 -31.88 64.49
C ARG A 182 -19.93 -31.27 65.88
N ALA A 183 -20.21 -29.98 66.05
CA ALA A 183 -20.21 -29.32 67.36
C ALA A 183 -21.36 -29.85 68.24
N GLU A 184 -22.57 -29.95 67.68
CA GLU A 184 -23.76 -30.49 68.37
C GLU A 184 -23.55 -31.95 68.80
N LEU A 185 -23.02 -32.81 67.92
CA LEU A 185 -22.65 -34.20 68.25
C LEU A 185 -21.57 -34.29 69.34
N LEU A 186 -20.60 -33.37 69.37
CA LEU A 186 -19.57 -33.32 70.42
C LEU A 186 -20.13 -32.88 71.77
N GLU A 187 -21.14 -32.00 71.78
CA GLU A 187 -21.88 -31.60 72.98
C GLU A 187 -22.73 -32.76 73.52
N GLU A 188 -23.46 -33.47 72.66
CA GLU A 188 -24.24 -34.66 73.03
C GLU A 188 -23.35 -35.81 73.56
N LEU A 189 -22.22 -36.09 72.88
CA LEU A 189 -21.23 -37.07 73.35
C LEU A 189 -20.54 -36.66 74.65
N GLY A 190 -20.53 -35.37 74.99
CA GLY A 190 -20.05 -34.85 76.28
C GLY A 190 -20.88 -35.31 77.49
N HIS A 191 -22.07 -35.87 77.27
CA HIS A 191 -22.98 -36.30 78.35
C HIS A 191 -23.00 -37.82 78.61
N ALA A 192 -22.16 -38.61 77.95
CA ALA A 192 -22.10 -40.07 78.11
C ALA A 192 -20.91 -40.54 78.98
N PRO A 193 -21.09 -41.42 79.99
CA PRO A 193 -19.98 -41.93 80.80
C PRO A 193 -19.05 -42.83 79.96
N SER A 194 -17.76 -42.50 79.95
CA SER A 194 -16.76 -43.18 79.11
C SER A 194 -16.28 -44.52 79.69
N GLU A 195 -16.35 -45.60 78.90
CA GLU A 195 -15.70 -46.87 79.20
C GLU A 195 -14.68 -47.24 78.07
N PRO A 196 -13.39 -47.48 78.38
CA PRO A 196 -12.35 -47.60 77.35
C PRO A 196 -12.28 -49.00 76.73
N ARG A 197 -12.65 -49.15 75.45
CA ARG A 197 -12.50 -50.41 74.70
C ARG A 197 -11.20 -50.48 73.90
N LYS A 198 -10.45 -51.57 74.11
CA LYS A 198 -9.14 -51.86 73.52
C LYS A 198 -9.19 -52.08 71.99
N PRO A 199 -8.10 -51.79 71.25
CA PRO A 199 -8.06 -51.93 69.79
C PRO A 199 -8.02 -53.39 69.33
N LYS A 200 -8.69 -53.70 68.21
CA LYS A 200 -8.56 -54.98 67.49
C LYS A 200 -7.99 -54.76 66.09
N LYS A 201 -6.82 -55.37 65.81
CA LYS A 201 -6.26 -55.52 64.46
C LYS A 201 -7.17 -56.42 63.60
N LYS A 202 -7.26 -56.16 62.28
CA LYS A 202 -7.63 -57.20 61.29
C LYS A 202 -7.03 -56.99 59.89
N LYS A 203 -6.89 -58.12 59.19
CA LYS A 203 -6.32 -58.44 57.85
C LYS A 203 -7.09 -59.71 57.39
N ASP A 204 -7.26 -60.13 56.12
CA ASP A 204 -6.58 -60.00 54.81
C ASP A 204 -7.69 -59.99 53.70
N ARG A 205 -7.52 -59.82 52.37
CA ARG A 205 -6.38 -59.63 51.43
C ARG A 205 -6.93 -59.05 50.09
N SER A 206 -6.05 -58.70 49.14
CA SER A 206 -6.20 -58.99 47.70
C SER A 206 -7.23 -58.21 46.83
N GLY A 207 -6.78 -57.13 46.19
CA GLY A 207 -6.38 -57.11 44.75
C GLY A 207 -7.43 -57.16 43.62
N ARG A 208 -7.26 -56.28 42.62
CA ARG A 208 -7.01 -56.60 41.19
C ARG A 208 -6.69 -55.34 40.36
N ASP A 209 -5.92 -55.48 39.29
CA ASP A 209 -5.53 -54.46 38.30
C ASP A 209 -6.71 -53.69 37.66
N VAL A 210 -6.48 -52.41 37.34
CA VAL A 210 -6.68 -51.86 35.97
C VAL A 210 -5.47 -50.97 35.62
N ARG A 211 -5.19 -50.87 34.30
CA ARG A 211 -4.00 -50.35 33.63
C ARG A 211 -4.17 -48.88 33.19
N ASP A 212 -3.14 -48.31 32.57
CA ASP A 212 -3.13 -47.06 31.75
C ASP A 212 -3.20 -45.72 32.55
N ARG A 213 -2.51 -44.63 32.17
CA ARG A 213 -1.50 -44.38 31.11
C ARG A 213 -0.70 -43.09 31.39
N ASP A 214 0.54 -43.05 30.89
CA ASP A 214 1.45 -41.89 30.67
C ASP A 214 1.59 -40.77 31.72
N SER A 215 2.76 -40.77 32.38
CA SER A 215 3.36 -39.54 32.92
C SER A 215 3.96 -38.70 31.80
N ARG A 216 3.45 -37.48 31.58
CA ARG A 216 4.15 -36.50 30.72
C ARG A 216 3.88 -35.04 31.11
N GLU A 217 4.32 -34.66 32.30
CA GLU A 217 4.48 -33.24 32.66
C GLU A 217 5.63 -32.62 31.86
N GLY A 218 5.30 -32.09 30.68
CA GLY A 218 6.20 -31.27 29.87
C GLY A 218 5.84 -29.80 30.01
N ALA A 219 6.38 -29.12 31.03
CA ALA A 219 6.23 -27.68 31.17
C ALA A 219 7.20 -26.92 30.24
N PRO A 220 6.74 -25.92 29.47
CA PRO A 220 7.59 -24.83 29.02
C PRO A 220 7.37 -23.60 29.91
N ARG A 221 8.42 -23.19 30.63
CA ARG A 221 8.50 -21.83 31.18
C ARG A 221 8.54 -20.85 30.01
N HIS A 222 7.54 -19.99 29.87
CA HIS A 222 7.68 -18.82 29.01
C HIS A 222 8.45 -17.73 29.77
N THR A 223 9.77 -17.69 29.58
CA THR A 223 10.56 -16.54 29.99
C THR A 223 10.14 -15.34 29.16
N ARG A 224 9.66 -14.29 29.82
CA ARG A 224 9.41 -12.98 29.21
C ARG A 224 10.76 -12.34 28.95
N HIS A 225 11.23 -12.38 27.70
CA HIS A 225 12.33 -11.52 27.26
C HIS A 225 11.72 -10.22 26.77
N ASP A 226 12.19 -9.12 27.37
CA ASP A 226 11.89 -7.76 26.99
C ASP A 226 12.97 -7.32 25.99
N ASP A 227 12.59 -7.06 24.75
CA ASP A 227 13.47 -6.55 23.71
C ASP A 227 12.73 -5.44 22.96
N GLY A 228 12.90 -4.20 23.43
CA GLY A 228 12.36 -3.01 22.81
C GLY A 228 13.03 -2.74 21.47
N GLN A 229 12.37 -3.12 20.38
CA GLN A 229 12.67 -2.61 19.04
C GLN A 229 11.77 -1.41 18.71
N GLU A 230 12.26 -0.22 19.04
CA GLU A 230 11.74 1.03 18.50
C GLU A 230 11.90 1.03 16.98
N THR A 231 10.80 0.90 16.24
CA THR A 231 10.83 1.01 14.77
C THR A 231 10.76 2.49 14.35
N PRO A 232 11.54 2.92 13.34
CA PRO A 232 11.63 4.34 12.94
C PRO A 232 10.34 4.91 12.31
N GLN A 233 9.30 4.10 12.15
CA GLN A 233 8.01 4.52 11.57
C GLN A 233 7.12 5.24 12.60
N THR A 234 7.17 4.85 13.87
CA THR A 234 6.36 5.48 14.94
C THR A 234 6.76 6.94 15.15
N THR A 235 8.05 7.25 15.15
CA THR A 235 8.56 8.63 15.27
C THR A 235 8.09 9.50 14.09
N THR A 236 8.10 8.95 12.88
CA THR A 236 7.67 9.69 11.67
C THR A 236 6.17 9.97 11.69
N LEU A 237 5.34 8.99 12.05
CA LEU A 237 3.89 9.18 12.21
C LEU A 237 3.55 10.14 13.35
N ALA A 238 4.28 10.10 14.47
CA ALA A 238 4.09 11.02 15.58
C ALA A 238 4.45 12.48 15.21
N ILE A 239 5.49 12.69 14.41
CA ILE A 239 5.87 14.02 13.90
C ILE A 239 4.79 14.56 12.94
N ILE A 240 4.35 13.75 11.97
CA ILE A 240 3.32 14.17 11.00
C ILE A 240 2.00 14.50 11.72
N ALA A 241 1.56 13.66 12.67
CA ALA A 241 0.35 13.91 13.44
C ALA A 241 0.46 15.14 14.36
N ALA A 242 1.66 15.45 14.87
CA ALA A 242 1.90 16.66 15.66
C ALA A 242 1.91 17.93 14.78
N GLU A 243 2.39 17.84 13.54
CA GLU A 243 2.40 18.93 12.57
C GLU A 243 0.98 19.27 12.09
N GLU A 244 0.19 18.27 11.72
CA GLU A 244 -1.23 18.42 11.34
C GLU A 244 -2.06 19.02 12.50
N ALA A 245 -1.83 18.56 13.74
CA ALA A 245 -2.49 19.12 14.92
C ALA A 245 -2.06 20.56 15.24
N ALA A 246 -0.87 20.99 14.81
CA ALA A 246 -0.41 22.38 14.95
C ALA A 246 -1.01 23.30 13.87
N GLU A 247 -1.15 22.82 12.63
CA GLU A 247 -1.84 23.55 11.57
C GLU A 247 -3.33 23.75 11.91
N ALA A 248 -4.02 22.71 12.37
CA ALA A 248 -5.42 22.80 12.79
C ALA A 248 -5.64 23.84 13.91
N ARG A 249 -4.69 23.96 14.85
CA ARG A 249 -4.72 24.99 15.91
C ARG A 249 -4.49 26.39 15.34
N ARG A 250 -3.50 26.58 14.47
CA ARG A 250 -3.24 27.88 13.81
C ARG A 250 -4.43 28.35 12.96
N ALA A 251 -5.10 27.44 12.26
CA ALA A 251 -6.30 27.73 11.50
C ALA A 251 -7.47 28.18 12.40
N ALA A 252 -7.65 27.53 13.56
CA ALA A 252 -8.66 27.91 14.54
C ALA A 252 -8.35 29.26 15.24
N GLU A 253 -7.08 29.58 15.43
CA GLU A 253 -6.60 30.83 16.04
C GLU A 253 -6.70 32.02 15.05
N ALA A 254 -6.38 31.80 13.78
CA ALA A 254 -6.63 32.75 12.69
C ALA A 254 -8.14 33.07 12.53
N ALA A 255 -9.01 32.05 12.65
CA ALA A 255 -10.46 32.23 12.61
C ALA A 255 -11.06 32.95 13.84
N GLN A 256 -10.28 33.14 14.92
CA GLN A 256 -10.71 33.84 16.13
C GLN A 256 -10.16 35.26 16.26
N THR A 257 -9.41 35.77 15.28
CA THR A 257 -9.00 37.16 15.23
C THR A 257 -10.11 37.99 14.57
N PRO A 258 -10.86 38.84 15.30
CA PRO A 258 -11.83 39.72 14.67
C PRO A 258 -11.07 40.87 14.00
N GLU A 259 -11.23 41.01 12.68
CA GLU A 259 -10.78 42.19 11.94
C GLU A 259 -11.44 43.44 12.54
N ASP A 260 -10.64 44.33 13.15
CA ASP A 260 -11.09 45.62 13.67
C ASP A 260 -11.44 46.55 12.49
N PRO A 261 -12.73 46.90 12.26
CA PRO A 261 -13.14 47.67 11.10
C PRO A 261 -12.95 49.18 11.33
N THR A 262 -11.81 49.59 11.90
CA THR A 262 -11.54 51.00 12.21
C THR A 262 -10.08 51.43 11.98
N SER A 263 -9.71 51.64 10.71
CA SER A 263 -8.77 52.72 10.35
C SER A 263 -9.10 53.31 8.98
N ARG A 264 -8.79 54.60 8.85
CA ARG A 264 -9.41 55.58 7.94
C ARG A 264 -8.34 56.39 7.22
#